data_AF-F7T5I4-F1
#
_entry.id   AF-F7T5I4-F1
#
_cell.length_a   1.000
_cell.length_b   1.000
_cell.length_c   1.000
_cell.angle_alpha   90.00
_cell.angle_beta   90.00
_cell.angle_gamma   90.00
#
_symmetry.space_group_name_H-M   'P 1'
#
loop_
_entity.id
_entity.type
_entity.pdbx_description
1 polymer ?
#
loop_
_entity_poly.entity_id
_entity_poly.type
_entity_poly.pdbx_seq_one_letter_code
_entity_poly.pdbx_strand_id
1 'polypeptide(L)'
;MLNTMQSEAETSWQPAEPRPAGAGTAGASGWRIDTILATPAQQLFASGDLDEARAMVGRVMRPHHLGVVGSTQRLNARMHHQPLGEVSLNRLRYGANVEIRPGPLEDFFLVQMPLSGTALIESGPQRVDSTPDVASVVSPDDDLAMHWADDNDQFMLRVGRSLLERTLVGHLGCTLERPLRFQLGFRWRECPAWRCLMAYLLDCSSQHADLAEHKLIVHQMEQLVAATLLSTLPHNYSATPAGRRGAVLPRHVRCVQDYLQAHAHEPVSAEQLARIAGVSVRSLYAGFKEFLGISPMHYLRDLRMERARAELVAGECQNVAGVALRWGFAHLGRFSASYKARYGESPSQSVRRHG
;
A
#
# COMPACT_ATOMS: atom_id res chain seq x y z
N MET A 1 18.46 -84.67 10.07
CA MET A 1 18.89 -84.32 11.44
C MET A 1 19.19 -82.82 11.47
N LEU A 2 18.40 -82.08 12.27
CA LEU A 2 18.69 -80.80 12.93
C LEU A 2 18.87 -79.49 12.13
N ASN A 3 17.95 -78.55 12.47
CA ASN A 3 18.09 -77.10 12.64
C ASN A 3 18.55 -76.25 11.44
N THR A 4 17.96 -75.09 11.14
CA THR A 4 17.73 -74.00 12.09
C THR A 4 16.66 -73.03 11.56
N MET A 5 15.90 -72.49 12.50
CA MET A 5 14.92 -71.42 12.40
C MET A 5 15.49 -70.17 11.73
N GLN A 6 14.69 -69.53 10.86
CA GLN A 6 14.59 -68.08 10.83
C GLN A 6 13.19 -67.67 10.40
N SER A 7 12.49 -67.13 11.40
CA SER A 7 11.21 -66.45 11.34
C SER A 7 11.52 -64.97 11.16
N GLU A 8 10.95 -64.31 10.15
CA GLU A 8 10.71 -62.86 10.22
C GLU A 8 9.57 -62.46 9.27
N ALA A 9 8.44 -62.18 9.93
CA ALA A 9 7.23 -61.44 9.54
C ALA A 9 7.15 -60.79 8.15
N GLU A 10 6.39 -61.43 7.25
CA GLU A 10 5.63 -60.73 6.19
C GLU A 10 4.45 -59.99 6.84
N THR A 11 4.58 -58.68 7.02
CA THR A 11 3.45 -57.83 7.45
C THR A 11 2.65 -57.42 6.22
N SER A 12 1.53 -58.13 6.04
CA SER A 12 0.46 -57.85 5.08
C SER A 12 -0.01 -56.39 5.16
N TRP A 13 0.10 -55.66 4.05
CA TRP A 13 -0.46 -54.31 3.89
C TRP A 13 -1.93 -54.44 3.49
N GLN A 14 -2.85 -54.17 4.42
CA GLN A 14 -4.28 -54.03 4.14
C GLN A 14 -4.65 -52.53 4.05
N PRO A 15 -5.38 -52.09 3.02
CA PRO A 15 -5.86 -50.71 2.95
C PRO A 15 -6.98 -50.50 3.98
N ALA A 16 -6.81 -49.52 4.86
CA ALA A 16 -7.82 -49.13 5.84
C ALA A 16 -9.05 -48.52 5.13
N GLU A 17 -10.23 -49.02 5.47
CA GLU A 17 -11.52 -48.47 5.05
C GLU A 17 -11.71 -47.01 5.52
N PRO A 18 -12.42 -46.18 4.76
CA PRO A 18 -12.60 -44.77 5.10
C PRO A 18 -13.51 -44.61 6.33
N ARG A 19 -12.96 -44.08 7.41
CA ARG A 19 -13.73 -43.62 8.58
C ARG A 19 -14.69 -42.50 8.17
N PRO A 20 -15.92 -42.47 8.70
CA PRO A 20 -16.90 -41.47 8.35
C PRO A 20 -16.43 -40.08 8.78
N ALA A 21 -16.62 -39.11 7.89
CA ALA A 21 -16.31 -37.71 8.11
C ALA A 21 -17.07 -37.18 9.35
N GLY A 22 -16.37 -37.07 10.47
CA GLY A 22 -16.81 -36.27 11.59
C GLY A 22 -16.86 -34.82 11.12
N ALA A 23 -18.07 -34.28 11.01
CA ALA A 23 -18.35 -32.88 10.82
C ALA A 23 -17.89 -32.09 12.07
N GLY A 24 -16.58 -31.90 12.20
CA GLY A 24 -15.99 -30.85 13.01
C GLY A 24 -15.92 -29.60 12.16
N THR A 25 -16.92 -28.73 12.32
CA THR A 25 -16.88 -27.36 11.81
C THR A 25 -15.63 -26.68 12.38
N ALA A 26 -14.59 -26.57 11.56
CA ALA A 26 -13.46 -25.69 11.83
C ALA A 26 -14.00 -24.27 11.89
N GLY A 27 -14.26 -23.82 13.13
CA GLY A 27 -14.74 -22.49 13.41
C GLY A 27 -13.78 -21.47 12.81
N ALA A 28 -14.33 -20.47 12.14
CA ALA A 28 -13.63 -19.27 11.74
C ALA A 28 -12.73 -18.80 12.88
N SER A 29 -11.44 -18.62 12.60
CA SER A 29 -10.43 -18.10 13.53
C SER A 29 -10.77 -16.65 13.90
N GLY A 30 -11.76 -16.49 14.77
CA GLY A 30 -12.12 -15.22 15.37
C GLY A 30 -11.02 -14.83 16.37
N TRP A 31 -10.36 -13.72 16.12
CA TRP A 31 -9.42 -13.14 17.07
C TRP A 31 -10.10 -13.00 18.44
N ARG A 32 -9.48 -13.56 19.49
CA ARG A 32 -9.81 -13.13 20.84
C ARG A 32 -9.09 -11.79 21.06
N ILE A 33 -9.85 -10.71 20.89
CA ILE A 33 -9.38 -9.33 21.08
C ILE A 33 -8.62 -9.18 22.43
N ASP A 34 -9.05 -9.92 23.45
CA ASP A 34 -8.43 -9.94 24.78
C ASP A 34 -6.99 -10.48 24.80
N THR A 35 -6.57 -11.24 23.79
CA THR A 35 -5.22 -11.82 23.70
C THR A 35 -4.23 -10.99 22.85
N ILE A 36 -4.71 -9.94 22.17
CA ILE A 36 -3.89 -9.10 21.29
C ILE A 36 -2.95 -8.25 22.13
N LEU A 37 -1.64 -8.53 22.07
CA LEU A 37 -0.59 -7.83 22.85
C LEU A 37 -0.99 -7.61 24.31
N ALA A 38 -1.52 -8.65 24.97
CA ALA A 38 -2.02 -8.54 26.35
C ALA A 38 -1.09 -9.21 27.37
N THR A 39 0.09 -9.67 26.94
CA THR A 39 1.01 -10.38 27.83
C THR A 39 1.84 -9.40 28.67
N PRO A 40 2.13 -9.71 29.95
CA PRO A 40 2.97 -8.86 30.79
C PRO A 40 4.37 -8.61 30.21
N ALA A 41 4.92 -9.56 29.45
CA ALA A 41 6.22 -9.43 28.80
C ALA A 41 6.26 -8.32 27.74
N GLN A 42 5.12 -7.96 27.18
CA GLN A 42 4.98 -6.93 26.15
C GLN A 42 4.54 -5.57 26.73
N GLN A 43 4.24 -5.51 28.03
CA GLN A 43 3.80 -4.28 28.68
C GLN A 43 4.98 -3.33 28.86
N LEU A 44 4.95 -2.21 28.14
CA LEU A 44 5.97 -1.18 28.24
C LEU A 44 5.80 -0.33 29.50
N PHE A 45 4.55 0.07 29.81
CA PHE A 45 4.24 0.79 31.05
C PHE A 45 2.75 0.66 31.41
N ALA A 46 2.46 0.94 32.68
CA ALA A 46 1.13 1.19 33.20
C ALA A 46 1.21 2.34 34.21
N SER A 47 0.48 3.43 33.99
CA SER A 47 0.53 4.62 34.86
C SER A 47 -0.80 5.37 34.91
N GLY A 48 -1.11 5.93 36.07
CA GLY A 48 -2.19 6.91 36.26
C GLY A 48 -1.73 8.36 36.17
N ASP A 49 -0.43 8.59 35.95
CA ASP A 49 0.17 9.92 35.82
C ASP A 49 0.22 10.34 34.34
N LEU A 50 -0.31 11.54 34.05
CA LEU A 50 -0.41 12.06 32.68
C LEU A 50 0.95 12.38 32.07
N ASP A 51 1.86 12.95 32.86
CA ASP A 51 3.19 13.35 32.40
C ASP A 51 4.07 12.14 32.14
N GLU A 52 3.99 11.14 33.01
CA GLU A 52 4.66 9.85 32.81
C GLU A 52 4.11 9.15 31.56
N ALA A 53 2.79 9.04 31.42
CA ALA A 53 2.17 8.42 30.25
C ALA A 53 2.55 9.13 28.95
N ARG A 54 2.50 10.46 28.93
CA ARG A 54 2.92 11.28 27.78
C ARG A 54 4.38 11.05 27.41
N ALA A 55 5.28 11.05 28.40
CA ALA A 55 6.70 10.82 28.17
C ALA A 55 6.98 9.41 27.61
N MET A 56 6.32 8.39 28.17
CA MET A 56 6.51 6.99 27.75
C MET A 56 5.96 6.72 26.35
N VAL A 57 4.74 7.18 26.04
CA VAL A 57 4.18 7.07 24.67
C VAL A 57 5.04 7.87 23.68
N GLY A 58 5.58 9.01 24.10
CA GLY A 58 6.45 9.85 23.29
C GLY A 58 7.74 9.15 22.83
N ARG A 59 8.26 8.18 23.59
CA ARG A 59 9.46 7.39 23.21
C ARG A 59 9.19 6.38 22.10
N VAL A 60 7.96 5.87 21.99
CA VAL A 60 7.60 4.86 20.98
C VAL A 60 7.02 5.50 19.73
N MET A 61 6.23 6.56 19.90
CA MET A 61 5.57 7.27 18.81
C MET A 61 6.40 8.48 18.40
N ARG A 62 6.17 9.61 19.08
CA ARG A 62 6.98 10.82 19.07
C ARG A 62 6.48 11.74 20.19
N PRO A 63 7.27 12.70 20.67
CA PRO A 63 6.78 13.72 21.60
C PRO A 63 5.52 14.40 21.06
N HIS A 64 4.49 14.50 21.89
CA HIS A 64 3.18 15.02 21.50
C HIS A 64 2.48 15.69 22.68
N HIS A 65 1.48 16.52 22.38
CA HIS A 65 0.55 16.99 23.39
C HIS A 65 -0.46 15.90 23.72
N LEU A 66 -0.69 15.69 25.02
CA LEU A 66 -1.70 14.79 25.57
C LEU A 66 -2.43 15.54 26.68
N GLY A 67 -3.74 15.70 26.53
CA GLY A 67 -4.61 16.34 27.52
C GLY A 67 -5.80 15.45 27.87
N VAL A 68 -6.23 15.47 29.13
CA VAL A 68 -7.46 14.80 29.56
C VAL A 68 -8.63 15.77 29.41
N VAL A 69 -9.71 15.30 28.77
CA VAL A 69 -10.92 16.09 28.50
C VAL A 69 -12.03 15.63 29.44
N GLY A 70 -12.63 16.56 30.18
CA GLY A 70 -13.64 16.25 31.19
C GLY A 70 -13.06 15.96 32.59
N SER A 71 -13.83 16.26 33.64
CA SER A 71 -13.28 16.45 35.00
C SER A 71 -13.43 15.28 35.97
N THR A 72 -14.03 14.16 35.56
CA THR A 72 -14.47 13.09 36.49
C THR A 72 -13.74 11.75 36.35
N GLN A 73 -12.93 11.55 35.31
CA GLN A 73 -12.30 10.26 35.03
C GLN A 73 -10.83 10.25 35.44
N ARG A 74 -10.39 9.15 36.02
CA ARG A 74 -8.99 8.93 36.38
C ARG A 74 -8.25 8.27 35.23
N LEU A 75 -7.10 8.83 34.87
CA LEU A 75 -6.19 8.21 33.90
C LEU A 75 -5.75 6.83 34.40
N ASN A 76 -5.73 5.85 33.50
CA ASN A 76 -5.18 4.51 33.70
C ASN A 76 -4.56 4.08 32.38
N ALA A 77 -3.46 4.74 32.04
CA ALA A 77 -2.74 4.56 30.80
C ALA A 77 -1.97 3.24 30.83
N ARG A 78 -2.12 2.41 29.80
CA ARG A 78 -1.38 1.16 29.63
C ARG A 78 -0.95 1.00 28.19
N MET A 79 0.33 0.71 27.99
CA MET A 79 0.88 0.49 26.66
C MET A 79 1.60 -0.86 26.58
N HIS A 80 1.31 -1.59 25.51
CA HIS A 80 2.08 -2.75 25.10
C HIS A 80 2.77 -2.44 23.78
N HIS A 81 4.01 -2.92 23.62
CA HIS A 81 4.85 -2.64 22.47
C HIS A 81 5.63 -3.88 22.06
N GLN A 82 5.56 -4.25 20.78
CA GLN A 82 6.34 -5.32 20.17
C GLN A 82 7.05 -4.77 18.91
N PRO A 83 8.38 -4.55 18.97
CA PRO A 83 9.15 -4.13 17.80
C PRO A 83 9.38 -5.30 16.84
N LEU A 84 9.32 -5.00 15.53
CA LEU A 84 9.53 -5.90 14.40
C LEU A 84 10.29 -5.13 13.30
N GLY A 85 11.51 -4.71 13.60
CA GLY A 85 12.34 -3.92 12.68
C GLY A 85 11.78 -2.51 12.46
N GLU A 86 11.56 -2.12 11.21
CA GLU A 86 10.89 -0.86 10.81
C GLU A 86 9.37 -0.89 11.07
N VAL A 87 8.82 -2.01 11.53
CA VAL A 87 7.41 -2.16 11.93
C VAL A 87 7.32 -2.36 13.44
N SER A 88 6.24 -1.89 14.07
CA SER A 88 5.90 -2.33 15.43
C SER A 88 4.41 -2.47 15.65
N LEU A 89 4.05 -3.43 16.50
CA LEU A 89 2.69 -3.65 16.99
C LEU A 89 2.57 -2.96 18.34
N ASN A 90 1.50 -2.21 18.53
CA ASN A 90 1.27 -1.42 19.74
C ASN A 90 -0.17 -1.54 20.19
N ARG A 91 -0.40 -1.58 21.50
CA ARG A 91 -1.73 -1.46 22.09
C ARG A 91 -1.69 -0.39 23.17
N LEU A 92 -2.63 0.56 23.15
CA LEU A 92 -2.67 1.69 24.07
C LEU A 92 -4.08 1.98 24.51
N ARG A 93 -4.27 2.11 25.82
CA ARG A 93 -5.50 2.59 26.44
C ARG A 93 -5.16 3.67 27.43
N TYR A 94 -5.96 4.73 27.51
CA TYR A 94 -5.80 5.80 28.52
C TYR A 94 -6.79 5.72 29.69
N GLY A 95 -7.97 5.10 29.48
CA GLY A 95 -8.99 4.97 30.53
C GLY A 95 -9.71 6.28 30.89
N ALA A 96 -9.51 7.33 30.10
CA ALA A 96 -10.14 8.64 30.21
C ALA A 96 -10.28 9.24 28.81
N ASN A 97 -11.21 10.17 28.65
CA ASN A 97 -11.32 10.94 27.40
C ASN A 97 -10.05 11.78 27.22
N VAL A 98 -9.36 11.62 26.10
CA VAL A 98 -8.09 12.32 25.85
C VAL A 98 -8.09 13.02 24.50
N GLU A 99 -7.43 14.17 24.47
CA GLU A 99 -7.03 14.87 23.26
C GLU A 99 -5.54 14.66 23.03
N ILE A 100 -5.18 14.27 21.81
CA ILE A 100 -3.82 13.93 21.41
C ILE A 100 -3.49 14.76 20.18
N ARG A 101 -2.45 15.58 20.27
CA ARG A 101 -1.97 16.41 19.14
C ARG A 101 -0.47 16.20 18.96
N PRO A 102 -0.07 15.22 18.13
CA PRO A 102 1.32 15.09 17.74
C PRO A 102 1.71 16.18 16.74
N GLY A 103 0.83 16.58 15.83
CA GLY A 103 1.27 17.21 14.59
C GLY A 103 1.77 16.15 13.58
N PRO A 104 2.53 16.54 12.54
CA PRO A 104 3.04 15.60 11.54
C PRO A 104 3.86 14.46 12.16
N LEU A 105 3.66 13.22 11.69
CA LEU A 105 4.38 12.06 12.21
C LEU A 105 5.82 11.95 11.65
N GLU A 106 6.08 12.61 10.52
CA GLU A 106 7.38 12.75 9.83
C GLU A 106 7.95 11.43 9.27
N ASP A 107 8.26 10.47 10.14
CA ASP A 107 9.11 9.31 9.82
C ASP A 107 8.34 7.99 9.68
N PHE A 108 7.04 7.98 9.95
CA PHE A 108 6.26 6.74 9.95
C PHE A 108 4.79 6.94 9.60
N PHE A 109 4.22 5.90 9.01
CA PHE A 109 2.78 5.72 8.86
C PHE A 109 2.23 5.02 10.09
N LEU A 110 1.00 5.37 10.46
CA LEU A 110 0.31 4.77 11.60
C LEU A 110 -1.04 4.24 11.16
N VAL A 111 -1.19 2.91 11.16
CA VAL A 111 -2.51 2.28 11.04
C VAL A 111 -3.04 2.02 12.44
N GLN A 112 -4.24 2.47 12.74
CA GLN A 112 -4.80 2.38 14.08
C GLN A 112 -6.27 1.96 14.02
N MET A 113 -6.66 1.07 14.93
CA MET A 113 -8.00 0.50 14.99
C MET A 113 -8.41 0.29 16.45
N PRO A 114 -9.55 0.84 16.87
CA PRO A 114 -10.13 0.52 18.17
C PRO A 114 -10.45 -0.96 18.27
N LEU A 115 -10.11 -1.57 19.40
CA LEU A 115 -10.58 -2.89 19.82
C LEU A 115 -11.92 -2.77 20.55
N SER A 116 -12.08 -1.70 21.32
CA SER A 116 -13.30 -1.22 21.96
C SER A 116 -13.32 0.32 21.94
N GLY A 117 -14.47 0.91 22.20
CA GLY A 117 -14.63 2.37 22.24
C GLY A 117 -14.54 3.03 20.86
N THR A 118 -14.31 4.34 20.86
CA THR A 118 -14.23 5.14 19.63
C THR A 118 -13.12 6.18 19.71
N ALA A 119 -12.64 6.59 18.54
CA ALA A 119 -11.66 7.65 18.40
C ALA A 119 -11.97 8.51 17.18
N LEU A 120 -12.07 9.82 17.37
CA LEU A 120 -12.12 10.78 16.27
C LEU A 120 -10.70 11.08 15.81
N ILE A 121 -10.43 10.91 14.51
CA ILE A 121 -9.11 11.12 13.91
C ILE A 121 -9.23 12.17 12.81
N GLU A 122 -8.41 13.22 12.90
CA GLU A 122 -8.31 14.31 11.93
C GLU A 122 -6.87 14.34 11.40
N SER A 123 -6.69 14.11 10.09
CA SER A 123 -5.39 14.02 9.42
C SER A 123 -5.42 14.86 8.16
N GLY A 124 -4.79 16.04 8.21
CA GLY A 124 -4.86 17.02 7.13
C GLY A 124 -6.31 17.40 6.81
N PRO A 125 -6.78 17.30 5.55
CA PRO A 125 -8.16 17.64 5.19
C PRO A 125 -9.16 16.51 5.48
N GLN A 126 -8.70 15.34 5.94
CA GLN A 126 -9.55 14.16 6.14
C GLN A 126 -9.92 13.99 7.60
N ARG A 127 -11.13 13.50 7.84
CA ARG A 127 -11.66 13.19 9.17
C ARG A 127 -12.36 11.83 9.15
N VAL A 128 -12.16 11.03 10.19
CA VAL A 128 -12.85 9.75 10.36
C VAL A 128 -13.20 9.50 11.82
N ASP A 129 -14.43 9.05 12.06
CA ASP A 129 -14.85 8.47 13.33
C ASP A 129 -14.44 6.99 13.32
N SER A 130 -13.32 6.70 13.98
CA SER A 130 -12.76 5.35 14.10
C SER A 130 -13.53 4.56 15.16
N THR A 131 -13.98 3.38 14.79
CA THR A 131 -14.76 2.45 15.62
C THR A 131 -14.14 1.06 15.53
N PRO A 132 -14.63 0.06 16.27
CA PRO A 132 -14.10 -1.29 16.17
C PRO A 132 -14.19 -1.93 14.78
N ASP A 133 -14.95 -1.34 13.84
CA ASP A 133 -15.06 -1.78 12.44
C ASP A 133 -14.30 -0.88 11.45
N VAL A 134 -13.94 0.34 11.86
CA VAL A 134 -13.35 1.36 10.99
C VAL A 134 -11.99 1.76 11.55
N ALA A 135 -10.93 1.36 10.84
CA ALA A 135 -9.56 1.73 11.13
C ALA A 135 -9.21 3.05 10.45
N SER A 136 -8.17 3.71 10.96
CA SER A 136 -7.57 4.86 10.30
C SER A 136 -6.10 4.64 9.91
N VAL A 137 -5.67 5.29 8.83
CA VAL A 137 -4.30 5.27 8.29
C VAL A 137 -3.79 6.69 8.21
N VAL A 138 -2.91 7.05 9.13
CA VAL A 138 -2.33 8.40 9.18
C VAL A 138 -1.07 8.43 8.32
N SER A 139 -0.99 9.43 7.44
CA SER A 139 0.17 9.68 6.59
C SER A 139 1.18 10.62 7.30
N PRO A 140 2.50 10.45 7.10
CA PRO A 140 3.50 11.14 7.92
C PRO A 140 3.49 12.67 7.80
N ASP A 141 3.13 13.19 6.63
CA ASP A 141 3.22 14.61 6.30
C ASP A 141 1.91 15.38 6.62
N ASP A 142 0.90 14.74 7.21
CA ASP A 142 -0.36 15.39 7.59
C ASP A 142 -0.33 15.86 9.04
N ASP A 143 -0.89 17.05 9.29
CA ASP A 143 -1.17 17.48 10.65
C ASP A 143 -2.23 16.58 11.28
N LEU A 144 -1.93 16.01 12.44
CA LEU A 144 -2.75 14.99 13.10
C LEU A 144 -3.27 15.51 14.44
N ALA A 145 -4.58 15.39 14.62
CA ALA A 145 -5.28 15.55 15.90
C ALA A 145 -6.20 14.35 16.14
N MET A 146 -6.32 13.93 17.40
CA MET A 146 -7.14 12.79 17.79
C MET A 146 -7.87 13.05 19.10
N HIS A 147 -9.12 12.59 19.19
CA HIS A 147 -9.89 12.55 20.44
C HIS A 147 -10.32 11.12 20.69
N TRP A 148 -9.82 10.54 21.78
CA TRP A 148 -10.16 9.16 22.15
C TRP A 148 -11.16 9.17 23.29
N ALA A 149 -12.18 8.32 23.18
CA ALA A 149 -13.11 8.06 24.26
C ALA A 149 -12.43 7.32 25.43
N ASP A 150 -13.04 7.39 26.62
CA ASP A 150 -12.48 6.75 27.83
C ASP A 150 -12.40 5.21 27.78
N ASP A 151 -13.27 4.58 27.00
CA ASP A 151 -13.35 3.15 26.77
C ASP A 151 -12.53 2.71 25.53
N ASN A 152 -11.82 3.66 24.90
CA ASN A 152 -11.00 3.37 23.73
C ASN A 152 -9.77 2.54 24.10
N ASP A 153 -9.70 1.35 23.52
CA ASP A 153 -8.54 0.46 23.58
C ASP A 153 -7.98 0.32 22.18
N GLN A 154 -6.90 1.03 21.90
CA GLN A 154 -6.40 1.19 20.54
C GLN A 154 -5.34 0.15 20.23
N PHE A 155 -5.52 -0.61 19.14
CA PHE A 155 -4.44 -1.36 18.52
C PHE A 155 -3.84 -0.55 17.35
N MET A 156 -2.52 -0.56 17.21
CA MET A 156 -1.81 0.23 16.23
C MET A 156 -0.65 -0.55 15.60
N LEU A 157 -0.56 -0.46 14.28
CA LEU A 157 0.57 -0.88 13.48
C LEU A 157 1.34 0.38 13.03
N ARG A 158 2.54 0.57 13.58
CA ARG A 158 3.47 1.60 13.14
C ARG A 158 4.34 1.02 12.03
N VAL A 159 4.52 1.74 10.93
CA VAL A 159 5.31 1.32 9.78
C VAL A 159 6.23 2.45 9.36
N GLY A 160 7.53 2.20 9.32
CA GLY A 160 8.54 3.18 8.89
C GLY A 160 8.23 3.73 7.50
N ARG A 161 8.37 5.04 7.33
CA ARG A 161 8.13 5.74 6.06
C ARG A 161 8.99 5.15 4.95
N SER A 162 10.28 4.97 5.24
CA SER A 162 11.25 4.46 4.27
C SER A 162 10.90 3.05 3.80
N LEU A 163 10.34 2.19 4.65
CA LEU A 163 9.88 0.86 4.24
C LEU A 163 8.78 0.95 3.17
N LEU A 164 7.70 1.71 3.42
CA LEU A 164 6.62 1.83 2.44
C LEU A 164 7.07 2.53 1.15
N GLU A 165 7.83 3.61 1.26
CA GLU A 165 8.28 4.36 0.10
C GLU A 165 9.27 3.54 -0.76
N ARG A 166 10.22 2.81 -0.17
CA ARG A 166 11.13 1.93 -0.91
C ARG A 166 10.40 0.77 -1.57
N THR A 167 9.46 0.13 -0.88
CA THR A 167 8.64 -0.95 -1.46
C THR A 167 7.78 -0.41 -2.61
N LEU A 168 7.18 0.77 -2.45
CA LEU A 168 6.39 1.40 -3.51
C LEU A 168 7.25 1.79 -4.71
N VAL A 169 8.42 2.39 -4.51
CA VAL A 169 9.38 2.69 -5.59
C VAL A 169 9.82 1.40 -6.29
N GLY A 170 10.05 0.32 -5.54
CA GLY A 170 10.33 -1.01 -6.10
C GLY A 170 9.21 -1.53 -7.00
N HIS A 171 7.95 -1.36 -6.58
CA HIS A 171 6.77 -1.73 -7.35
C HIS A 171 6.50 -0.82 -8.54
N LEU A 172 6.70 0.49 -8.41
CA LEU A 172 6.47 1.48 -9.46
C LEU A 172 7.60 1.47 -10.50
N GLY A 173 8.84 1.21 -10.08
CA GLY A 173 10.04 1.28 -10.91
C GLY A 173 10.57 2.70 -11.13
N CYS A 174 9.99 3.70 -10.48
CA CYS A 174 10.36 5.11 -10.55
C CYS A 174 10.31 5.77 -9.15
N THR A 175 10.94 6.94 -9.02
CA THR A 175 10.93 7.73 -7.78
C THR A 175 9.57 8.36 -7.52
N LEU A 176 9.24 8.63 -6.26
CA LEU A 176 7.99 9.29 -5.88
C LEU A 176 8.04 10.78 -6.22
N GLU A 177 7.15 11.25 -7.10
CA GLU A 177 6.99 12.68 -7.44
C GLU A 177 6.36 13.51 -6.31
N ARG A 178 5.63 12.86 -5.41
CA ARG A 178 4.94 13.46 -4.26
C ARG A 178 4.95 12.47 -3.09
N PRO A 179 4.79 12.93 -1.84
CA PRO A 179 4.74 12.01 -0.72
C PRO A 179 3.60 10.98 -0.85
N LEU A 180 3.85 9.76 -0.38
CA LEU A 180 2.83 8.71 -0.33
C LEU A 180 1.76 9.09 0.70
N ARG A 181 0.50 9.12 0.28
CA ARG A 181 -0.64 9.47 1.13
C ARG A 181 -1.76 8.45 0.97
N PHE A 182 -2.23 7.90 2.08
CA PHE A 182 -3.36 6.97 2.12
C PHE A 182 -4.69 7.71 2.30
N GLN A 183 -5.77 7.05 1.90
CA GLN A 183 -7.11 7.39 2.38
C GLN A 183 -7.20 7.07 3.86
N LEU A 184 -7.69 8.03 4.66
CA LEU A 184 -7.63 7.98 6.11
C LEU A 184 -8.44 6.82 6.69
N GLY A 185 -9.65 6.55 6.20
CA GLY A 185 -10.54 5.53 6.78
C GLY A 185 -10.70 4.29 5.91
N PHE A 186 -10.73 3.10 6.53
CA PHE A 186 -11.13 1.85 5.85
C PHE A 186 -11.77 0.83 6.80
N ARG A 187 -12.63 -0.05 6.26
CA ARG A 187 -13.27 -1.13 7.02
C ARG A 187 -12.35 -2.35 7.10
N TRP A 188 -11.52 -2.39 8.14
CA TRP A 188 -10.42 -3.33 8.26
C TRP A 188 -10.86 -4.80 8.44
N ARG A 189 -12.01 -5.04 9.08
CA ARG A 189 -12.59 -6.39 9.22
C ARG A 189 -13.11 -6.96 7.90
N GLU A 190 -13.48 -6.09 6.97
CA GLU A 190 -13.95 -6.48 5.64
C GLU A 190 -12.81 -6.71 4.65
N CYS A 191 -11.57 -6.36 5.00
CA CYS A 191 -10.40 -6.57 4.18
C CYS A 191 -9.75 -7.94 4.48
N PRO A 192 -9.88 -8.97 3.62
CA PRO A 192 -9.39 -10.31 3.94
C PRO A 192 -7.87 -10.37 4.04
N ALA A 193 -7.15 -9.67 3.17
CA ALA A 193 -5.70 -9.61 3.21
C ALA A 193 -5.18 -8.98 4.51
N TRP A 194 -5.83 -7.91 4.97
CA TRP A 194 -5.53 -7.30 6.26
C TRP A 194 -5.77 -8.27 7.42
N ARG A 195 -6.90 -8.99 7.40
CA ARG A 195 -7.18 -9.99 8.43
C ARG A 195 -6.13 -11.10 8.47
N CYS A 196 -5.72 -11.61 7.31
CA CYS A 196 -4.66 -12.63 7.23
C CYS A 196 -3.32 -12.09 7.75
N LEU A 197 -2.95 -10.86 7.37
CA LEU A 197 -1.74 -10.20 7.85
C LEU A 197 -1.77 -10.09 9.38
N MET A 198 -2.83 -9.52 9.95
CA MET A 198 -2.95 -9.34 11.40
C MET A 198 -2.92 -10.67 12.15
N ALA A 199 -3.62 -11.70 11.65
CA ALA A 199 -3.57 -13.03 12.24
C ALA A 199 -2.13 -13.58 12.27
N TYR A 200 -1.40 -13.45 11.16
CA TYR A 200 -0.01 -13.91 11.07
C TYR A 200 0.92 -13.15 12.01
N LEU A 201 0.89 -11.81 12.01
CA LEU A 201 1.76 -11.00 12.86
C LEU A 201 1.52 -11.28 14.36
N LEU A 202 0.25 -11.39 14.75
CA LEU A 202 -0.13 -11.64 16.15
C LEU A 202 0.24 -13.06 16.58
N ASP A 203 0.02 -14.06 15.73
CA ASP A 203 0.38 -15.44 16.02
C ASP A 203 1.90 -15.56 16.24
N CYS A 204 2.70 -15.01 15.32
CA CYS A 204 4.16 -14.95 15.46
C CYS A 204 4.59 -14.24 16.76
N SER A 205 3.97 -13.09 17.08
CA SER A 205 4.30 -12.34 18.29
C SER A 205 3.95 -13.05 19.59
N SER A 206 2.93 -13.91 19.58
CA SER A 206 2.46 -14.63 20.77
C SER A 206 3.28 -15.89 21.07
N GLN A 207 3.80 -16.54 20.03
CA GLN A 207 4.53 -17.80 20.13
C GLN A 207 6.04 -17.62 20.38
N HIS A 208 6.61 -16.47 19.97
CA HIS A 208 8.07 -16.25 19.99
C HIS A 208 8.39 -14.90 20.67
N ALA A 209 8.77 -14.95 21.95
CA ALA A 209 9.16 -13.75 22.69
C ALA A 209 10.45 -13.10 22.15
N ASP A 210 11.31 -13.89 21.52
CA ASP A 210 12.59 -13.50 20.90
C ASP A 210 12.46 -13.14 19.41
N LEU A 211 11.25 -12.99 18.88
CA LEU A 211 11.01 -12.74 17.45
C LEU A 211 11.83 -11.56 16.89
N ALA A 212 12.06 -10.53 17.69
CA ALA A 212 12.86 -9.37 17.33
C ALA A 212 14.34 -9.69 17.03
N GLU A 213 14.86 -10.81 17.53
CA GLU A 213 16.24 -11.26 17.31
C GLU A 213 16.41 -11.96 15.95
N HIS A 214 15.32 -12.48 15.37
CA HIS A 214 15.32 -13.24 14.11
C HIS A 214 15.23 -12.34 12.87
N LYS A 215 16.34 -11.67 12.53
CA LYS A 215 16.41 -10.64 11.48
C LYS A 215 15.78 -11.01 10.13
N LEU A 216 15.95 -12.25 9.65
CA LEU A 216 15.39 -12.68 8.36
C LEU A 216 13.86 -12.77 8.40
N ILE A 217 13.31 -13.31 9.49
CA ILE A 217 11.86 -13.43 9.69
C ILE A 217 11.25 -12.03 9.79
N VAL A 218 11.86 -11.18 10.63
CA VAL A 218 11.44 -9.78 10.78
C VAL A 218 11.43 -9.06 9.43
N HIS A 219 12.48 -9.22 8.62
CA HIS A 219 12.54 -8.62 7.30
C HIS A 219 11.43 -9.12 6.36
N GLN A 220 11.10 -10.41 6.39
CA GLN A 220 9.99 -10.96 5.61
C GLN A 220 8.64 -10.40 6.08
N MET A 221 8.46 -10.21 7.40
CA MET A 221 7.26 -9.59 7.98
C MET A 221 7.12 -8.13 7.54
N GLU A 222 8.19 -7.35 7.56
CA GLU A 222 8.22 -5.97 7.05
C GLU A 222 7.75 -5.89 5.59
N GLN A 223 8.30 -6.75 4.73
CA GLN A 223 7.92 -6.79 3.31
C GLN A 223 6.46 -7.20 3.12
N LEU A 224 5.97 -8.17 3.90
CA LEU A 224 4.57 -8.60 3.86
C LEU A 224 3.62 -7.48 4.30
N VAL A 225 3.97 -6.75 5.37
CA VAL A 225 3.22 -5.58 5.84
C VAL A 225 3.16 -4.51 4.74
N ALA A 226 4.32 -4.14 4.19
CA ALA A 226 4.42 -3.11 3.16
C ALA A 226 3.63 -3.47 1.90
N ALA A 227 3.81 -4.69 1.39
CA ALA A 227 3.10 -5.18 0.21
C ALA A 227 1.58 -5.23 0.43
N THR A 228 1.12 -5.65 1.61
CA THR A 228 -0.32 -5.72 1.93
C THR A 228 -0.94 -4.34 1.99
N LEU A 229 -0.29 -3.38 2.66
CA LEU A 229 -0.79 -2.01 2.78
C LEU A 229 -0.91 -1.34 1.41
N LEU A 230 0.16 -1.38 0.61
CA LEU A 230 0.19 -0.77 -0.72
C LEU A 230 -0.76 -1.42 -1.73
N SER A 231 -1.08 -2.70 -1.55
CA SER A 231 -1.95 -3.42 -2.50
C SER A 231 -3.43 -3.35 -2.13
N THR A 232 -3.76 -3.11 -0.86
CA THR A 232 -5.15 -3.22 -0.38
C THR A 232 -5.74 -1.89 0.05
N LEU A 233 -4.93 -0.97 0.59
CA LEU A 233 -5.43 0.31 1.07
C LEU A 233 -5.35 1.36 -0.03
N PRO A 234 -6.39 2.19 -0.23
CA PRO A 234 -6.34 3.25 -1.22
C PRO A 234 -5.28 4.30 -0.86
N HIS A 235 -4.45 4.66 -1.82
CA HIS A 235 -3.46 5.73 -1.71
C HIS A 235 -3.39 6.55 -3.01
N ASN A 236 -2.73 7.71 -2.96
CA ASN A 236 -2.57 8.65 -4.09
C ASN A 236 -1.79 8.10 -5.31
N TYR A 237 -1.24 6.89 -5.19
CA TYR A 237 -0.66 6.12 -6.30
C TYR A 237 -1.52 4.90 -6.70
N SER A 238 -2.59 4.57 -5.96
CA SER A 238 -3.60 3.59 -6.37
C SER A 238 -4.56 4.16 -7.41
N ALA A 239 -4.79 5.48 -7.39
CA ALA A 239 -5.77 6.18 -8.22
C ALA A 239 -5.30 6.47 -9.66
N THR A 240 -4.71 5.47 -10.33
CA THR A 240 -4.79 5.46 -11.79
C THR A 240 -6.19 4.92 -12.13
N PRO A 241 -7.07 5.69 -12.80
CA PRO A 241 -8.50 5.39 -12.88
C PRO A 241 -8.79 3.95 -13.32
N ALA A 242 -9.81 3.37 -12.70
CA ALA A 242 -10.32 2.00 -12.86
C ALA A 242 -10.91 1.68 -14.26
N GLY A 243 -10.24 2.10 -15.33
CA GLY A 243 -10.44 1.66 -16.72
C GLY A 243 -9.27 0.83 -17.27
N ARG A 244 -8.21 0.64 -16.49
CA ARG A 244 -7.17 -0.37 -16.74
C ARG A 244 -7.06 -1.22 -15.49
N ARG A 245 -7.80 -2.33 -15.44
CA ARG A 245 -7.36 -3.52 -14.69
C ARG A 245 -6.07 -4.00 -15.37
N GLY A 246 -4.97 -3.29 -15.11
CA GLY A 246 -3.67 -3.63 -15.65
C GLY A 246 -3.23 -4.92 -15.00
N ALA A 247 -3.10 -5.98 -15.79
CA ALA A 247 -2.06 -6.95 -15.51
C ALA A 247 -0.81 -6.16 -15.12
N VAL A 248 -0.18 -6.50 -13.99
CA VAL A 248 1.05 -5.86 -13.52
C VAL A 248 2.00 -5.77 -14.71
N LEU A 249 2.14 -4.57 -15.29
CA LEU A 249 2.99 -4.40 -16.46
C LEU A 249 4.42 -4.75 -16.03
N PRO A 250 5.12 -5.64 -16.74
CA PRO A 250 6.50 -5.93 -16.44
C PRO A 250 7.33 -4.65 -16.42
N ARG A 251 8.33 -4.60 -15.53
CA ARG A 251 9.21 -3.43 -15.31
C ARG A 251 9.73 -2.82 -16.63
N HIS A 252 10.11 -3.67 -17.58
CA HIS A 252 10.65 -3.25 -18.88
C HIS A 252 9.61 -2.54 -19.78
N VAL A 253 8.32 -2.87 -19.65
CA VAL A 253 7.22 -2.19 -20.38
C VAL A 253 6.90 -0.86 -19.72
N ARG A 254 6.77 -0.85 -18.38
CA ARG A 254 6.40 0.35 -17.62
C ARG A 254 7.45 1.44 -17.70
N CYS A 255 8.72 1.11 -17.51
CA CYS A 255 9.83 2.07 -17.58
C CYS A 255 9.87 2.80 -18.93
N VAL A 256 9.59 2.09 -20.03
CA VAL A 256 9.48 2.70 -21.36
C VAL A 256 8.22 3.55 -21.49
N GLN A 257 7.10 3.11 -20.94
CA GLN A 257 5.87 3.90 -20.93
C GLN A 257 6.09 5.26 -20.25
N ASP A 258 6.70 5.27 -19.07
CA ASP A 258 6.98 6.48 -18.29
C ASP A 258 7.97 7.40 -19.03
N TYR A 259 9.03 6.82 -19.60
CA TYR A 259 9.97 7.56 -20.43
C TYR A 259 9.29 8.25 -21.61
N LEU A 260 8.42 7.53 -22.33
CA LEU A 260 7.69 8.09 -23.47
C LEU A 260 6.71 9.19 -23.05
N GLN A 261 6.09 9.10 -21.87
CA GLN A 261 5.19 10.14 -21.36
C GLN A 261 5.89 11.48 -21.13
N ALA A 262 7.12 11.46 -20.63
CA ALA A 262 7.93 12.65 -20.38
C ALA A 262 8.63 13.18 -21.65
N HIS A 263 9.09 12.29 -22.53
CA HIS A 263 9.99 12.64 -23.64
C HIS A 263 9.34 12.47 -25.03
N ALA A 264 8.00 12.45 -25.12
CA ALA A 264 7.29 12.20 -26.38
C ALA A 264 7.68 13.17 -27.51
N HIS A 265 8.10 14.39 -27.18
CA HIS A 265 8.48 15.44 -28.14
C HIS A 265 9.90 15.26 -28.70
N GLU A 266 10.71 14.38 -28.13
CA GLU A 266 12.11 14.16 -28.52
C GLU A 266 12.26 13.07 -29.60
N PRO A 267 13.39 13.03 -30.34
CA PRO A 267 13.73 11.89 -31.18
C PRO A 267 13.94 10.62 -30.32
N VAL A 268 13.07 9.62 -30.47
CA VAL A 268 13.13 8.37 -29.71
C VAL A 268 13.27 7.18 -30.67
N SER A 269 14.28 6.34 -30.44
CA SER A 269 14.52 5.11 -31.21
C SER A 269 14.16 3.84 -30.42
N ALA A 270 13.92 2.73 -31.12
CA ALA A 270 13.61 1.44 -30.49
C ALA A 270 14.80 0.91 -29.65
N GLU A 271 16.03 1.15 -30.11
CA GLU A 271 17.27 0.77 -29.43
C GLU A 271 17.47 1.54 -28.13
N GLN A 272 17.12 2.83 -28.14
CA GLN A 272 17.13 3.67 -26.95
C GLN A 272 16.12 3.15 -25.91
N LEU A 273 14.90 2.84 -26.34
CA LEU A 273 13.88 2.29 -25.44
C LEU A 273 14.29 0.93 -24.87
N ALA A 274 14.88 0.06 -25.69
CA ALA A 274 15.41 -1.23 -25.25
C ALA A 274 16.52 -1.07 -24.19
N ARG A 275 17.42 -0.09 -24.39
CA ARG A 275 18.49 0.23 -23.45
C ARG A 275 17.94 0.75 -22.11
N ILE A 276 16.96 1.65 -22.15
CA ILE A 276 16.26 2.18 -20.96
C ILE A 276 15.59 1.04 -20.20
N ALA A 277 14.96 0.12 -20.92
CA ALA A 277 14.26 -1.03 -20.37
C ALA A 277 15.18 -2.14 -19.83
N GLY A 278 16.47 -2.12 -20.17
CA GLY A 278 17.43 -3.19 -19.84
C GLY A 278 17.15 -4.53 -20.53
N VAL A 279 16.49 -4.51 -21.71
CA VAL A 279 16.12 -5.73 -22.46
C VAL A 279 16.45 -5.59 -23.94
N SER A 280 16.38 -6.70 -24.70
CA SER A 280 16.51 -6.64 -26.16
C SER A 280 15.31 -5.92 -26.81
N VAL A 281 15.49 -5.34 -28.01
CA VAL A 281 14.38 -4.74 -28.79
C VAL A 281 13.25 -5.75 -29.03
N ARG A 282 13.60 -7.02 -29.29
CA ARG A 282 12.62 -8.10 -29.47
C ARG A 282 11.79 -8.32 -28.21
N SER A 283 12.44 -8.41 -27.05
CA SER A 283 11.78 -8.58 -25.75
C SER A 283 10.87 -7.39 -25.43
N LEU A 284 11.33 -6.17 -25.72
CA LEU A 284 10.54 -4.95 -25.54
C LEU A 284 9.26 -4.98 -26.39
N TYR A 285 9.38 -5.30 -27.68
CA TYR A 285 8.23 -5.38 -28.58
C TYR A 285 7.27 -6.50 -28.20
N ALA A 286 7.80 -7.66 -27.77
CA ALA A 286 6.99 -8.77 -27.27
C ALA A 286 6.19 -8.35 -26.04
N GLY A 287 6.84 -7.72 -25.04
CA GLY A 287 6.17 -7.23 -23.84
C GLY A 287 5.10 -6.18 -24.14
N PHE A 288 5.39 -5.21 -25.01
CA PHE A 288 4.39 -4.23 -25.44
C PHE A 288 3.20 -4.89 -26.16
N LYS A 289 3.45 -5.87 -27.03
CA LYS A 289 2.39 -6.57 -27.74
C LYS A 289 1.52 -7.42 -26.82
N GLU A 290 2.15 -8.14 -25.89
CA GLU A 290 1.50 -9.03 -24.94
C GLU A 290 0.65 -8.26 -23.92
N PHE A 291 1.21 -7.21 -23.33
CA PHE A 291 0.58 -6.52 -22.21
C PHE A 291 -0.22 -5.27 -22.59
N LEU A 292 0.09 -4.63 -23.74
CA LEU A 292 -0.58 -3.41 -24.22
C LEU A 292 -1.26 -3.59 -25.59
N GLY A 293 -1.12 -4.74 -26.24
CA GLY A 293 -1.74 -5.05 -27.53
C GLY A 293 -1.12 -4.34 -28.75
N ILE A 294 -0.18 -3.41 -28.53
CA ILE A 294 0.43 -2.54 -29.57
C ILE A 294 1.94 -2.50 -29.42
N SER A 295 2.67 -1.97 -30.41
CA SER A 295 4.13 -1.82 -30.34
C SER A 295 4.54 -0.54 -29.61
N PRO A 296 5.79 -0.44 -29.09
CA PRO A 296 6.27 0.77 -28.42
C PRO A 296 6.20 2.02 -29.30
N MET A 297 6.53 1.87 -30.59
CA MET A 297 6.48 2.99 -31.54
C MET A 297 5.05 3.39 -31.93
N HIS A 298 4.10 2.44 -31.90
CA HIS A 298 2.69 2.77 -32.05
C HIS A 298 2.20 3.56 -30.83
N TYR A 299 2.52 3.10 -29.62
CA TYR A 299 2.20 3.80 -28.38
C TYR A 299 2.72 5.25 -28.39
N LEU A 300 3.99 5.47 -28.74
CA LEU A 300 4.57 6.80 -28.87
C LEU A 300 3.83 7.67 -29.90
N ARG A 301 3.47 7.11 -31.06
CA ARG A 301 2.71 7.84 -32.08
C ARG A 301 1.34 8.28 -31.57
N ASP A 302 0.65 7.42 -30.84
CA ASP A 302 -0.67 7.72 -30.31
C ASP A 302 -0.61 8.79 -29.23
N LEU A 303 0.41 8.73 -28.37
CA LEU A 303 0.69 9.75 -27.36
C LEU A 303 1.00 11.12 -27.99
N ARG A 304 1.84 11.14 -29.04
CA ARG A 304 2.14 12.37 -29.80
C ARG A 304 0.89 12.99 -30.42
N MET A 305 -0.01 12.16 -30.94
CA MET A 305 -1.27 12.60 -31.53
C MET A 305 -2.19 13.25 -30.48
N GLU A 306 -2.26 12.66 -29.29
CA GLU A 306 -3.03 13.22 -28.16
C GLU A 306 -2.48 14.56 -27.71
N ARG A 307 -1.16 14.67 -27.56
CA ARG A 307 -0.48 15.92 -27.18
C ARG A 307 -0.63 17.01 -28.23
N ALA A 308 -0.50 16.66 -29.51
CA ALA A 308 -0.76 17.59 -30.61
C ALA A 308 -2.20 18.11 -30.59
N ARG A 309 -3.19 17.25 -30.35
CA ARG A 309 -4.58 17.69 -30.20
C ARG A 309 -4.77 18.65 -29.02
N ALA A 310 -4.18 18.33 -27.86
CA ALA A 310 -4.27 19.18 -26.69
C ALA A 310 -3.73 20.59 -26.97
N GLU A 311 -2.57 20.71 -27.62
CA GLU A 311 -1.99 22.00 -28.02
C GLU A 311 -2.87 22.74 -29.05
N LEU A 312 -3.45 22.03 -30.03
CA LEU A 312 -4.34 22.63 -31.03
C LEU A 312 -5.64 23.18 -30.43
N VAL A 313 -6.19 22.50 -29.41
CA VAL A 313 -7.45 22.87 -28.76
C VAL A 313 -7.25 23.98 -27.72
N ALA A 314 -6.07 24.07 -27.10
CA ALA A 314 -5.76 25.11 -26.14
C ALA A 314 -5.63 26.52 -26.75
N GLY A 315 -5.59 26.63 -28.09
CA GLY A 315 -5.45 27.91 -28.79
C GLY A 315 -4.04 28.51 -28.71
N GLU A 316 -3.07 27.77 -28.16
CA GLU A 316 -1.68 28.20 -27.96
C GLU A 316 -0.84 28.19 -29.25
N CYS A 317 -1.42 27.79 -30.38
CA CYS A 317 -0.69 27.55 -31.63
C CYS A 317 -1.06 28.54 -32.75
N GLN A 318 -0.05 29.20 -33.32
CA GLN A 318 -0.23 30.07 -34.49
C GLN A 318 -0.39 29.32 -35.82
N ASN A 319 0.09 28.07 -35.90
CA ASN A 319 -0.04 27.26 -37.11
C ASN A 319 -0.05 25.74 -36.80
N VAL A 320 -0.87 25.00 -37.54
CA VAL A 320 -1.04 23.54 -37.42
C VAL A 320 0.24 22.78 -37.79
N ALA A 321 0.98 23.28 -38.79
CA ALA A 321 2.19 22.65 -39.29
C ALA A 321 3.30 22.56 -38.22
N GLY A 322 3.46 23.60 -37.44
CA GLY A 322 4.43 23.72 -36.36
C GLY A 322 4.10 22.80 -35.20
N VAL A 323 2.82 22.68 -34.82
CA VAL A 323 2.39 21.69 -33.81
C VAL A 323 2.69 20.27 -34.26
N ALA A 324 2.36 19.94 -35.52
CA ALA A 324 2.63 18.62 -36.07
C ALA A 324 4.14 18.30 -36.05
N LEU A 325 4.99 19.24 -36.48
CA LEU A 325 6.44 19.10 -36.46
C LEU A 325 7.00 18.99 -35.03
N ARG A 326 6.51 19.79 -34.09
CA ARG A 326 6.92 19.77 -32.67
C ARG A 326 6.69 18.41 -32.02
N TRP A 327 5.58 17.76 -32.34
CA TRP A 327 5.26 16.41 -31.85
C TRP A 327 5.81 15.30 -32.75
N GLY A 328 6.71 15.61 -33.68
CA GLY A 328 7.47 14.62 -34.45
C GLY A 328 6.73 14.03 -35.66
N PHE A 329 5.71 14.72 -36.19
CA PHE A 329 5.06 14.34 -37.45
C PHE A 329 5.68 15.09 -38.65
N ALA A 330 6.64 14.43 -39.33
CA ALA A 330 7.32 15.01 -40.49
C ALA A 330 6.42 15.19 -41.73
N HIS A 331 5.34 14.42 -41.86
CA HIS A 331 4.45 14.44 -43.03
C HIS A 331 3.07 15.02 -42.69
N LEU A 332 2.87 16.31 -42.97
CA LEU A 332 1.67 17.06 -42.59
C LEU A 332 0.36 16.48 -43.18
N GLY A 333 0.40 15.97 -44.41
CA GLY A 333 -0.77 15.33 -45.05
C GLY A 333 -1.19 14.05 -44.33
N ARG A 334 -0.22 13.21 -43.94
CA ARG A 334 -0.49 11.97 -43.20
C ARG A 334 -0.95 12.25 -41.78
N PHE A 335 -0.34 13.23 -41.11
CA PHE A 335 -0.81 13.71 -39.82
C PHE A 335 -2.27 14.14 -39.88
N SER A 336 -2.63 15.00 -40.83
CA SER A 336 -4.00 15.50 -40.97
C SER A 336 -5.01 14.38 -41.25
N ALA A 337 -4.64 13.41 -42.09
CA ALA A 337 -5.49 12.25 -42.36
C ALA A 337 -5.66 11.36 -41.12
N SER A 338 -4.58 11.02 -40.41
CA SER A 338 -4.64 10.21 -39.19
C SER A 338 -5.37 10.93 -38.05
N TYR A 339 -5.20 12.24 -37.93
CA TYR A 339 -5.91 13.07 -36.97
C TYR A 339 -7.42 13.05 -37.25
N LYS A 340 -7.82 13.28 -38.51
CA LYS A 340 -9.24 13.23 -38.92
C LYS A 340 -9.86 11.86 -38.71
N ALA A 341 -9.13 10.79 -39.04
CA ALA A 341 -9.59 9.43 -38.80
C ALA A 341 -9.80 9.15 -37.30
N ARG A 342 -8.95 9.70 -36.43
CA ARG A 342 -9.01 9.48 -34.97
C ARG A 342 -10.06 10.33 -34.26
N TYR A 343 -10.24 11.59 -34.67
CA TYR A 343 -11.07 12.57 -33.93
C TYR A 343 -12.31 13.04 -34.69
N GLY A 344 -12.53 12.60 -35.92
CA GLY A 344 -13.70 12.96 -36.73
C GLY A 344 -13.64 14.35 -37.37
N GLU A 345 -12.62 15.15 -37.07
CA GLU A 345 -12.40 16.49 -37.61
C GLU A 345 -10.92 16.72 -37.98
N SER A 346 -10.65 17.64 -38.89
CA SER A 346 -9.27 17.99 -39.26
C SER A 346 -8.60 18.89 -38.22
N PRO A 347 -7.25 18.89 -38.13
CA PRO A 347 -6.53 19.76 -37.20
C PRO A 347 -6.93 21.24 -37.31
N SER A 348 -7.11 21.75 -38.54
CA SER A 348 -7.53 23.14 -38.79
C SER A 348 -8.96 23.42 -38.31
N GLN A 349 -9.84 22.42 -38.33
CA GLN A 349 -11.19 22.54 -37.75
C GLN A 349 -11.13 22.59 -36.23
N SER A 350 -10.27 21.78 -35.58
CA SER A 350 -10.09 21.84 -34.13
C SER A 350 -9.61 23.22 -33.67
N VAL A 351 -8.65 23.83 -34.37
CA VAL A 351 -8.19 25.20 -34.07
C VAL A 351 -9.33 26.22 -34.23
N ARG A 352 -10.10 26.16 -35.33
CA ARG A 352 -11.20 27.11 -35.57
C ARG A 352 -12.39 26.99 -34.63
N ARG A 353 -12.55 25.83 -33.96
CA ARG A 353 -13.65 25.58 -33.02
C ARG A 353 -13.32 25.98 -31.58
N HIS A 354 -12.04 26.04 -31.24
CA HIS A 354 -11.57 26.16 -29.87
C HIS A 354 -10.58 27.31 -29.63
N GLY A 355 -10.08 27.96 -30.69
CA GLY A 355 -9.49 29.30 -30.63
C GLY A 355 -10.49 30.34 -31.11
#